data_AF-A0A7X6Z0B3-F1
#
_entry.id   AF-A0A7X6Z0B3-F1
#
_cell.length_a   1.000
_cell.length_b   1.000
_cell.length_c   1.000
_cell.angle_alpha   90.00
_cell.angle_beta   90.00
_cell.angle_gamma   90.00
#
_symmetry.space_group_name_H-M   'P 1'
#
loop_
_entity.id
_entity.type
_entity.pdbx_description
1 polymer ?
#
loop_
_entity_poly.entity_id
_entity_poly.type
_entity_poly.pdbx_seq_one_letter_code
_entity_poly.pdbx_strand_id
1 'polypeptide(L)'
;MIASCIALVLFISLALFDTPVKAFSVNIIRSIEEIIGDTFIVKKIIGYDYNNGTFDEVNSQSDDPRIDEANNQVSFEVLVPSYIPVDYELYTVDVFNKVKENESVTLLYINTKDEHKREGFEIAIRSFPIGSEIDINYVINDDTVIEHIVINDIDCTLLNYGDRDNELFWDMHRLSYTIGGNISKEEIIEIAKSLKPIN
;
A
#
# COMPACT_ATOMS: atom_id res chain seq x y z
N MET A 1 14.28 35.80 48.60
CA MET A 1 15.15 35.48 47.44
C MET A 1 15.00 34.05 46.91
N ILE A 2 14.61 33.05 47.71
CA ILE A 2 14.51 31.65 47.24
C ILE A 2 13.30 31.42 46.30
N ALA A 3 12.17 32.09 46.55
CA ALA A 3 10.96 31.95 45.72
C ALA A 3 11.13 32.45 44.27
N SER A 4 12.03 33.41 44.02
CA SER A 4 12.24 33.98 42.69
C SER A 4 13.07 33.07 41.79
N CYS A 5 13.95 32.24 42.35
CA CYS A 5 14.77 31.30 41.59
C CYS A 5 13.96 30.09 41.11
N ILE A 6 12.97 29.64 41.90
CA ILE A 6 12.12 28.50 41.56
C ILE A 6 11.18 28.85 40.40
N ALA A 7 10.63 30.08 40.39
CA ALA A 7 9.77 30.54 39.30
C ALA A 7 10.50 30.66 37.95
N LEU A 8 11.78 31.05 37.97
CA LEU A 8 12.58 31.22 36.75
C LEU A 8 12.95 29.87 36.12
N VAL A 9 13.25 28.85 36.94
CA VAL A 9 13.58 27.50 36.47
C VAL A 9 12.36 26.82 35.83
N LEU A 10 11.17 27.03 36.41
CA LEU A 10 9.91 26.52 35.85
C LEU A 10 9.56 27.14 34.49
N PHE A 11 9.81 28.44 34.30
CA PHE A 11 9.56 29.12 33.02
C PHE A 11 10.52 28.65 31.90
N ILE A 12 11.79 28.40 32.23
CA ILE A 12 12.77 27.90 31.23
C ILE A 12 12.43 26.46 30.82
N SER A 13 11.92 25.63 31.73
CA SER A 13 11.52 24.25 31.39
C SER A 13 10.30 24.19 30.47
N LEU A 14 9.38 25.16 30.52
CA LEU A 14 8.20 25.20 29.65
C LEU A 14 8.53 25.69 28.24
N ALA A 15 9.54 26.55 28.08
CA ALA A 15 9.93 27.12 26.78
C ALA A 15 10.82 26.21 25.93
N LEU A 16 11.31 25.08 26.47
CA LEU A 16 12.19 24.15 25.77
C LEU A 16 11.48 22.94 25.14
N PHE A 17 10.14 22.88 25.24
CA PHE A 17 9.33 21.80 24.66
C PHE A 17 8.40 22.25 23.53
N ASP A 18 8.66 23.40 22.90
CA ASP A 18 8.05 23.76 21.61
C ASP A 18 8.77 23.07 20.44
N THR A 19 8.99 21.75 20.56
CA THR A 19 9.10 20.96 19.33
C THR A 19 7.69 20.90 18.76
N PRO A 20 7.41 21.40 17.54
CA PRO A 20 6.14 21.11 16.91
C PRO A 20 6.06 19.58 16.83
N VAL A 21 5.20 18.99 17.66
CA VAL A 21 4.80 17.62 17.49
C VAL A 21 4.14 17.61 16.13
N LYS A 22 4.85 17.10 15.11
CA LYS A 22 4.23 16.73 13.85
C LYS A 22 3.21 15.68 14.22
N ALA A 23 1.98 16.12 14.46
CA ALA A 23 0.84 15.23 14.54
C ALA A 23 0.70 14.64 13.14
N PHE A 24 1.28 13.47 12.93
CA PHE A 24 0.90 12.63 11.81
C PHE A 24 -0.56 12.27 12.06
N SER A 25 -1.47 12.95 11.35
CA SER A 25 -2.85 12.52 11.25
C SER A 25 -2.84 11.32 10.32
N VAL A 26 -2.67 10.12 10.90
CA VAL A 26 -2.72 8.88 10.14
C VAL A 26 -4.19 8.62 9.80
N ASN A 27 -4.52 8.55 8.52
CA ASN A 27 -5.76 7.95 8.04
C ASN A 27 -5.74 6.46 8.46
N ILE A 28 -6.48 6.10 9.50
CA ILE A 28 -6.50 4.73 9.99
C ILE A 28 -7.55 3.96 9.19
N ILE A 29 -7.11 3.16 8.22
CA ILE A 29 -7.89 1.97 7.87
C ILE A 29 -7.79 1.08 9.10
N ARG A 30 -8.91 0.91 9.78
CA ARG A 30 -8.97 -0.09 10.86
C ARG A 30 -9.25 -1.42 10.19
N SER A 31 -8.22 -2.26 10.14
CA SER A 31 -8.32 -3.64 9.68
C SER A 31 -8.53 -4.57 10.86
N ILE A 32 -9.55 -5.43 10.78
CA ILE A 32 -9.78 -6.54 11.69
C ILE A 32 -9.64 -7.81 10.89
N GLU A 33 -8.78 -8.69 11.37
CA GLU A 33 -8.50 -9.96 10.72
C GLU A 33 -9.21 -11.09 11.47
N GLU A 34 -9.85 -11.98 10.72
CA GLU A 34 -10.59 -13.14 11.25
C GLU A 34 -10.33 -14.35 10.36
N ILE A 35 -10.27 -15.55 10.97
CA ILE A 35 -10.21 -16.81 10.21
C ILE A 35 -11.48 -17.60 10.51
N ILE A 36 -12.26 -17.90 9.47
CA ILE A 36 -13.48 -18.71 9.54
C ILE A 36 -13.35 -19.86 8.55
N GLY A 37 -13.14 -21.08 9.06
CA GLY A 37 -12.93 -22.25 8.21
C GLY A 37 -11.68 -22.10 7.35
N ASP A 38 -11.85 -22.12 6.04
CA ASP A 38 -10.82 -21.96 4.99
C ASP A 38 -10.74 -20.52 4.47
N THR A 39 -11.30 -19.56 5.19
CA THR A 39 -11.32 -18.15 4.76
C THR A 39 -10.60 -17.26 5.77
N PHE A 40 -9.62 -16.51 5.31
CA PHE A 40 -9.04 -15.38 6.02
C PHE A 40 -9.74 -14.09 5.57
N ILE A 41 -10.36 -13.40 6.52
CA ILE A 41 -11.21 -12.23 6.28
C ILE A 41 -10.49 -11.01 6.84
N VAL A 42 -10.26 -10.03 5.98
CA VAL A 42 -9.77 -8.70 6.37
C VAL A 42 -10.92 -7.71 6.26
N LYS A 43 -11.48 -7.35 7.42
CA LYS A 43 -12.56 -6.36 7.54
C LYS A 43 -11.95 -4.97 7.66
N LYS A 44 -12.22 -4.10 6.69
CA LYS A 44 -11.68 -2.74 6.61
C LYS A 44 -12.79 -1.73 6.86
N ILE A 45 -12.54 -0.81 7.78
CA ILE A 45 -13.41 0.35 8.04
C ILE A 45 -12.69 1.61 7.58
N ILE A 46 -13.25 2.29 6.57
CA ILE A 46 -12.65 3.49 5.98
C ILE A 46 -13.19 4.73 6.70
N GLY A 47 -12.39 5.31 7.59
CA GLY A 47 -12.76 6.51 8.37
C GLY A 47 -12.91 7.78 7.53
N TYR A 48 -13.58 8.78 8.10
CA TYR A 48 -13.72 10.13 7.53
C TYR A 48 -12.48 10.99 7.80
N ASP A 49 -12.04 11.71 6.78
CA ASP A 49 -11.03 12.77 6.86
C ASP A 49 -11.69 14.15 6.70
N TYR A 50 -11.25 15.14 7.49
CA TYR A 50 -11.64 16.55 7.36
C TYR A 50 -10.66 17.37 6.51
N ASN A 51 -9.48 16.84 6.22
CA ASN A 51 -8.49 17.40 5.33
C ASN A 51 -8.33 16.47 4.14
N ASN A 52 -9.24 16.59 3.18
CA ASN A 52 -9.12 15.97 1.86
C ASN A 52 -7.73 16.31 1.30
N GLY A 53 -6.74 15.44 1.53
CA GLY A 53 -5.39 15.61 1.05
C GLY A 53 -5.48 15.66 -0.45
N THR A 54 -5.34 16.86 -1.01
CA THR A 54 -5.02 17.03 -2.41
C THR A 54 -3.73 16.25 -2.62
N PHE A 55 -3.80 15.13 -3.32
CA PHE A 55 -2.64 14.59 -4.00
C PHE A 55 -2.14 15.74 -4.89
N ASP A 56 -0.96 16.26 -4.58
CA ASP A 56 -0.35 17.27 -5.43
C ASP A 56 -0.23 16.67 -6.84
N GLU A 57 -0.66 17.41 -7.88
CA GLU A 57 -0.44 17.01 -9.27
C GLU A 57 1.07 16.90 -9.51
N VAL A 58 1.61 15.68 -9.44
CA VAL A 58 2.97 15.39 -9.85
C VAL A 58 2.96 15.25 -11.37
N ASN A 59 3.40 16.29 -12.07
CA ASN A 59 3.69 16.26 -13.51
C ASN A 59 5.06 15.61 -13.77
N SER A 60 5.25 14.37 -13.34
CA SER A 60 6.37 13.54 -13.74
C SER A 60 5.94 12.61 -14.87
N GLN A 61 6.84 12.39 -15.82
CA GLN A 61 6.56 11.54 -16.98
C GLN A 61 7.23 10.19 -16.77
N SER A 62 6.45 9.13 -16.83
CA SER A 62 6.93 7.76 -16.80
C SER A 62 7.77 7.44 -18.04
N ASP A 63 8.72 6.53 -17.91
CA ASP A 63 9.38 5.91 -19.06
C ASP A 63 8.40 5.04 -19.87
N ASP A 64 7.26 4.66 -19.28
CA ASP A 64 6.19 3.89 -19.92
C ASP A 64 4.89 4.71 -20.07
N PRO A 65 4.46 5.03 -21.31
CA PRO A 65 3.29 5.88 -21.55
C PRO A 65 1.97 5.27 -21.06
N ARG A 66 1.90 3.95 -20.85
CA ARG A 66 0.71 3.29 -20.31
C ARG A 66 0.47 3.67 -18.85
N ILE A 67 1.55 3.93 -18.11
CA ILE A 67 1.46 4.40 -16.72
C ILE A 67 0.99 5.85 -16.67
N ASP A 68 1.52 6.71 -17.55
CA ASP A 68 1.06 8.10 -17.64
C ASP A 68 -0.43 8.18 -17.97
N GLU A 69 -0.89 7.35 -18.92
CA GLU A 69 -2.30 7.23 -19.25
C GLU A 69 -3.14 6.78 -18.05
N ALA A 70 -2.62 5.85 -17.23
CA ALA A 70 -3.32 5.40 -16.03
C ALA A 70 -3.40 6.49 -14.95
N ASN A 71 -2.30 7.20 -14.67
CA ASN A 71 -2.27 8.32 -13.72
C ASN A 71 -3.30 9.40 -14.06
N ASN A 72 -3.47 9.70 -15.36
CA ASN A 72 -4.44 10.69 -15.82
C ASN A 72 -5.92 10.24 -15.68
N GLN A 73 -6.17 8.97 -15.39
CA GLN A 73 -7.51 8.38 -15.33
C GLN A 73 -8.00 8.09 -13.91
N VAL A 74 -7.15 8.24 -12.90
CA VAL A 74 -7.48 7.98 -11.50
C VAL A 74 -7.20 9.20 -10.63
N SER A 75 -7.78 9.22 -9.44
CA SER A 75 -7.68 10.31 -8.46
C SER A 75 -6.52 10.16 -7.47
N PHE A 76 -5.65 9.17 -7.68
CA PHE A 76 -4.50 8.87 -6.85
C PHE A 76 -3.25 8.67 -7.71
N GLU A 77 -2.08 8.81 -7.10
CA GLU A 77 -0.82 8.55 -7.77
C GLU A 77 -0.54 7.04 -7.89
N VAL A 78 -0.28 6.58 -9.11
CA VAL A 78 0.11 5.19 -9.39
C VAL A 78 1.58 5.01 -8.96
N LEU A 79 1.79 4.09 -8.02
CA LEU A 79 3.13 3.70 -7.59
C LEU A 79 3.71 2.67 -8.55
N VAL A 80 4.94 2.90 -8.99
CA VAL A 80 5.69 1.99 -9.86
C VAL A 80 6.92 1.48 -9.12
N PRO A 81 7.24 0.18 -9.20
CA PRO A 81 8.44 -0.34 -8.57
C PRO A 81 9.69 0.04 -9.38
N SER A 82 10.72 0.48 -8.67
CA SER A 82 12.05 0.68 -9.28
C SER A 82 12.87 -0.62 -9.38
N TYR A 83 12.43 -1.67 -8.69
CA TYR A 83 12.97 -3.02 -8.79
C TYR A 83 11.95 -3.96 -9.44
N ILE A 84 12.37 -4.63 -10.52
CA ILE A 84 11.63 -5.71 -11.18
C ILE A 84 12.56 -6.93 -11.23
N PRO A 85 12.07 -8.14 -10.91
CA PRO A 85 12.89 -9.35 -11.00
C PRO A 85 13.42 -9.56 -12.43
N VAL A 86 14.58 -10.20 -12.55
CA VAL A 86 15.18 -10.52 -13.85
C VAL A 86 14.21 -11.35 -14.69
N ASP A 87 14.18 -11.08 -15.99
CA ASP A 87 13.29 -11.71 -16.98
C ASP A 87 11.81 -11.35 -16.82
N TYR A 88 11.43 -10.34 -16.01
CA TYR A 88 10.05 -9.83 -15.96
C TYR A 88 9.92 -8.48 -16.66
N GLU A 89 8.81 -8.29 -17.38
CA GLU A 89 8.49 -7.05 -18.09
C GLU A 89 7.02 -6.65 -17.90
N LEU A 90 6.75 -5.34 -17.89
CA LEU A 90 5.40 -4.80 -17.80
C LEU A 90 4.60 -5.17 -19.05
N TYR A 91 3.61 -6.05 -18.89
CA TYR A 91 2.78 -6.56 -19.95
C TYR A 91 1.54 -5.71 -20.20
N THR A 92 0.76 -5.43 -19.16
CA THR A 92 -0.45 -4.60 -19.25
C THR A 92 -0.59 -3.64 -18.08
N VAL A 93 -1.31 -2.55 -18.33
CA VAL A 93 -1.76 -1.59 -17.33
C VAL A 93 -3.27 -1.46 -17.52
N ASP A 94 -4.03 -1.93 -16.56
CA ASP A 94 -5.48 -1.95 -16.62
C ASP A 94 -6.06 -0.96 -15.61
N VAL A 95 -6.97 -0.09 -16.07
CA VAL A 95 -7.63 0.93 -15.25
C VAL A 95 -9.11 0.64 -15.16
N PHE A 96 -9.63 0.62 -13.94
CA PHE A 96 -11.05 0.60 -13.67
C PHE A 96 -11.44 1.89 -12.95
N ASN A 97 -12.20 2.77 -13.60
CA ASN A 97 -12.63 4.06 -13.03
C ASN A 97 -14.11 4.39 -13.33
N LYS A 98 -14.92 3.36 -13.64
CA LYS A 98 -16.34 3.56 -14.01
C LYS A 98 -17.17 4.18 -12.89
N VAL A 99 -16.73 4.05 -11.64
CA VAL A 99 -17.31 4.69 -10.46
C VAL A 99 -16.19 5.45 -9.78
N LYS A 100 -16.29 6.79 -9.75
CA LYS A 100 -15.24 7.67 -9.19
C LYS A 100 -14.78 7.32 -7.77
N GLU A 101 -15.63 6.65 -7.00
CA GLU A 101 -15.34 6.29 -5.61
C GLU A 101 -14.72 4.89 -5.47
N ASN A 102 -14.57 4.15 -6.57
CA ASN A 102 -13.99 2.81 -6.61
C ASN A 102 -13.14 2.69 -7.88
N GLU A 103 -12.02 3.39 -7.86
CA GLU A 103 -10.99 3.38 -8.89
C GLU A 103 -9.93 2.33 -8.56
N SER A 104 -9.42 1.61 -9.56
CA SER A 104 -8.26 0.73 -9.41
C SER A 104 -7.35 0.76 -10.63
N VAL A 105 -6.07 0.51 -10.38
CA VAL A 105 -5.04 0.29 -11.40
C VAL A 105 -4.37 -1.06 -11.12
N THR A 106 -4.22 -1.87 -12.16
CA THR A 106 -3.49 -3.15 -12.09
C THR A 106 -2.34 -3.13 -13.09
N LEU A 107 -1.13 -3.33 -12.60
CA LEU A 107 0.08 -3.49 -13.39
C LEU A 107 0.42 -4.97 -13.46
N LEU A 108 0.36 -5.58 -14.64
CA LEU A 108 0.70 -6.99 -14.83
C LEU A 108 2.10 -7.12 -15.41
N TYR A 109 2.97 -7.86 -14.72
CA TYR A 109 4.31 -8.21 -15.17
C TYR A 109 4.36 -9.69 -15.51
N ILE A 110 4.98 -10.04 -16.64
CA ILE A 110 5.11 -11.42 -17.09
C ILE A 110 6.58 -11.79 -17.24
N ASN A 111 6.90 -13.05 -16.95
CA ASN A 111 8.20 -13.63 -17.23
C ASN A 111 8.37 -13.83 -18.75
N THR A 112 9.45 -13.31 -19.32
CA THR A 112 9.78 -13.36 -20.75
C THR A 112 10.72 -14.51 -21.12
N LYS A 113 11.25 -15.25 -20.14
CA LYS A 113 12.21 -16.34 -20.35
C LYS A 113 11.58 -17.62 -20.93
N ASP A 114 10.35 -17.93 -20.50
CA ASP A 114 9.64 -19.16 -20.88
C ASP A 114 8.23 -18.83 -21.40
N GLU A 115 8.09 -18.69 -22.72
CA GLU A 115 6.81 -18.39 -23.37
C GLU A 115 5.68 -19.40 -23.05
N HIS A 116 6.03 -20.60 -22.55
CA HIS A 116 5.09 -21.66 -22.20
C HIS A 116 4.70 -21.67 -20.73
N LYS A 117 5.49 -21.01 -19.86
CA LYS A 117 5.17 -20.77 -18.46
C LYS A 117 5.03 -19.28 -18.25
N ARG A 118 3.83 -18.76 -18.52
CA ARG A 118 3.46 -17.37 -18.23
C ARG A 118 3.31 -17.19 -16.72
N GLU A 119 4.40 -17.38 -16.00
CA GLU A 119 4.58 -16.93 -14.62
C GLU A 119 4.55 -15.40 -14.65
N GLY A 120 3.89 -14.82 -13.66
CA GLY A 120 3.60 -13.40 -13.65
C GLY A 120 3.24 -12.97 -12.25
N PHE A 121 3.33 -11.67 -12.03
CA PHE A 121 2.83 -11.04 -10.83
C PHE A 121 2.10 -9.76 -11.21
N GLU A 122 1.17 -9.37 -10.37
CA GLU A 122 0.43 -8.14 -10.50
C GLU A 122 0.67 -7.22 -9.31
N ILE A 123 0.62 -5.92 -9.59
CA ILE A 123 0.54 -4.87 -8.57
C ILE A 123 -0.81 -4.21 -8.75
N ALA A 124 -1.69 -4.34 -7.76
CA ALA A 124 -3.01 -3.75 -7.77
C ALA A 124 -3.10 -2.62 -6.73
N ILE A 125 -3.60 -1.46 -7.16
CA ILE A 125 -3.89 -0.32 -6.31
C ILE A 125 -5.39 -0.06 -6.40
N ARG A 126 -6.08 -0.06 -5.26
CA ARG A 126 -7.53 0.13 -5.22
C ARG A 126 -7.90 1.20 -4.21
N SER A 127 -8.71 2.16 -4.66
CA SER A 127 -9.33 3.15 -3.80
C SER A 127 -10.65 2.67 -3.21
N PHE A 128 -10.93 3.11 -1.99
CA PHE A 128 -12.20 2.82 -1.32
C PHE A 128 -12.98 4.09 -0.96
N PRO A 129 -14.33 4.06 -1.06
CA PRO A 129 -15.17 5.17 -0.63
C PRO A 129 -15.03 5.44 0.87
N ILE A 130 -15.11 6.71 1.27
CA ILE A 130 -15.14 7.09 2.69
C ILE A 130 -16.41 6.53 3.34
N GLY A 131 -16.29 6.03 4.58
CA GLY A 131 -17.40 5.47 5.32
C GLY A 131 -17.82 4.08 4.84
N SER A 132 -17.06 3.48 3.93
CA SER A 132 -17.28 2.09 3.51
C SER A 132 -16.76 1.11 4.56
N GLU A 133 -17.49 0.01 4.70
CA GLU A 133 -17.07 -1.21 5.38
C GLU A 133 -16.87 -2.27 4.31
N ILE A 134 -15.69 -2.89 4.29
CA ILE A 134 -15.28 -3.79 3.22
C ILE A 134 -14.70 -5.05 3.83
N ASP A 135 -15.25 -6.19 3.41
CA ASP A 135 -14.69 -7.49 3.74
C ASP A 135 -13.91 -7.98 2.52
N ILE A 136 -12.60 -8.15 2.70
CA ILE A 136 -11.76 -8.84 1.71
C ILE A 136 -11.57 -10.27 2.20
N ASN A 137 -11.94 -11.23 1.36
CA ASN A 137 -11.92 -12.64 1.69
C ASN A 137 -10.83 -13.33 0.88
N TYR A 138 -9.89 -13.95 1.59
CA TYR A 138 -8.82 -14.77 1.04
C TYR A 138 -9.12 -16.22 1.34
N VAL A 139 -9.11 -17.06 0.31
CA VAL A 139 -9.26 -18.51 0.48
C VAL A 139 -7.91 -19.09 0.87
N ILE A 140 -7.81 -19.59 2.09
CA ILE A 140 -6.60 -20.18 2.65
C ILE A 140 -6.76 -21.70 2.75
N ASN A 141 -5.63 -22.40 2.83
CA ASN A 141 -5.58 -23.85 3.03
C ASN A 141 -4.59 -24.19 4.15
N ASP A 142 -4.47 -25.48 4.48
CA ASP A 142 -3.61 -25.97 5.57
C ASP A 142 -2.13 -25.61 5.38
N ASP A 143 -1.68 -25.37 4.14
CA ASP A 143 -0.30 -25.00 3.81
C ASP A 143 -0.09 -23.48 3.76
N THR A 144 -1.15 -22.69 3.98
CA THR A 144 -1.07 -21.23 3.88
C THR A 144 -0.44 -20.63 5.13
N VAL A 145 0.65 -19.89 4.95
CA VAL A 145 1.32 -19.16 6.03
C VAL A 145 0.97 -17.68 5.92
N ILE A 146 0.45 -17.12 7.02
CA ILE A 146 0.14 -15.70 7.15
C ILE A 146 1.23 -15.05 8.00
N GLU A 147 1.88 -14.03 7.47
CA GLU A 147 2.95 -13.29 8.15
C GLU A 147 2.64 -11.80 8.17
N HIS A 148 2.83 -11.17 9.33
CA HIS A 148 2.82 -9.71 9.46
C HIS A 148 4.26 -9.20 9.43
N ILE A 149 4.54 -8.35 8.46
CA ILE A 149 5.88 -7.79 8.22
C ILE A 149 5.79 -6.28 8.10
N VAL A 150 6.86 -5.60 8.48
CA VAL A 150 6.96 -4.14 8.34
C VAL A 150 7.88 -3.82 7.17
N ILE A 151 7.38 -3.08 6.19
CA ILE A 151 8.13 -2.62 5.02
C ILE A 151 8.05 -1.09 4.97
N ASN A 152 9.19 -0.38 5.02
CA ASN A 152 9.24 1.07 5.01
C ASN A 152 8.31 1.73 6.06
N ASP A 153 8.29 1.18 7.28
CA ASP A 153 7.42 1.60 8.40
C ASP A 153 5.90 1.41 8.15
N ILE A 154 5.53 0.60 7.15
CA ILE A 154 4.15 0.21 6.85
C ILE A 154 3.92 -1.24 7.29
N ASP A 155 2.86 -1.47 8.06
CA ASP A 155 2.42 -2.81 8.42
C ASP A 155 1.77 -3.49 7.20
N CYS A 156 2.34 -4.62 6.78
CA CYS A 156 1.86 -5.43 5.67
C CYS A 156 1.52 -6.85 6.13
N THR A 157 0.56 -7.47 5.45
CA THR A 157 0.22 -8.88 5.63
C THR A 157 0.61 -9.65 4.37
N LEU A 158 1.42 -10.69 4.54
CA LEU A 158 1.87 -11.61 3.50
C LEU A 158 1.17 -12.95 3.66
N LEU A 159 0.53 -13.41 2.59
CA LEU A 159 -0.02 -14.75 2.43
C LEU A 159 0.92 -15.55 1.53
N ASN A 160 1.47 -16.64 2.05
CA ASN A 160 2.25 -17.61 1.29
C ASN A 160 1.41 -18.88 1.12
N TYR A 161 1.03 -19.22 -0.11
CA TYR A 161 0.21 -20.40 -0.42
C TYR A 161 1.08 -21.65 -0.74
N GLY A 162 2.24 -21.78 -0.08
CA GLY A 162 3.23 -22.82 -0.34
C GLY A 162 3.98 -22.61 -1.64
N ASP A 163 4.07 -23.65 -2.47
CA ASP A 163 4.81 -23.63 -3.76
C ASP A 163 4.04 -22.93 -4.91
N ARG A 164 2.89 -22.31 -4.62
CA ARG A 164 2.03 -21.67 -5.63
C ARG A 164 2.35 -20.19 -5.76
N ASP A 165 1.65 -19.37 -5.00
CA ASP A 165 1.70 -17.93 -5.12
C ASP A 165 1.97 -17.30 -3.76
N ASN A 166 2.56 -16.11 -3.81
CA ASN A 166 2.65 -15.23 -2.66
C ASN A 166 1.77 -14.00 -2.94
N GLU A 167 1.14 -13.48 -1.90
CA GLU A 167 0.34 -12.28 -1.97
C GLU A 167 0.64 -11.38 -0.77
N LEU A 168 1.17 -10.19 -1.02
CA LEU A 168 1.41 -9.16 -0.01
C LEU A 168 0.39 -8.06 -0.20
N PHE A 169 -0.27 -7.66 0.88
CA PHE A 169 -1.16 -6.51 0.84
C PHE A 169 -0.99 -5.62 2.06
N TRP A 170 -1.27 -4.34 1.86
CA TRP A 170 -1.25 -3.33 2.91
C TRP A 170 -2.18 -2.19 2.54
N ASP A 171 -2.43 -1.34 3.53
CA ASP A 171 -3.34 -0.23 3.44
C ASP A 171 -2.60 1.07 3.74
N MET A 172 -2.75 2.06 2.86
CA MET A 172 -2.28 3.42 3.11
C MET A 172 -3.39 4.39 2.77
N HIS A 173 -3.86 5.12 3.79
CA HIS A 173 -4.95 6.07 3.68
C HIS A 173 -6.28 5.46 3.20
N ARG A 174 -6.68 5.67 1.94
CA ARG A 174 -7.90 5.09 1.35
C ARG A 174 -7.57 4.10 0.24
N LEU A 175 -6.30 3.75 0.12
CA LEU A 175 -5.76 2.90 -0.92
C LEU A 175 -5.34 1.57 -0.30
N SER A 176 -5.80 0.48 -0.91
CA SER A 176 -5.29 -0.86 -0.67
C SER A 176 -4.33 -1.20 -1.79
N TYR A 177 -3.17 -1.71 -1.40
CA TYR A 177 -2.14 -2.17 -2.31
C TYR A 177 -2.02 -3.67 -2.17
N THR A 178 -1.86 -4.34 -3.30
CA THR A 178 -1.62 -5.79 -3.37
C THR A 178 -0.51 -6.04 -4.36
N ILE A 179 0.43 -6.91 -4.01
CA ILE A 179 1.38 -7.54 -4.93
C ILE A 179 1.13 -9.04 -4.84
N GLY A 180 0.74 -9.67 -5.95
CA GLY A 180 0.38 -11.08 -5.96
C GLY A 180 0.87 -11.80 -7.19
N GLY A 181 1.28 -13.06 -7.04
CA GLY A 181 1.58 -13.93 -8.17
C GLY A 181 2.63 -14.99 -7.86
N ASN A 182 3.11 -15.62 -8.94
CA ASN A 182 4.08 -16.71 -8.89
C ASN A 182 5.51 -16.15 -8.80
N ILE A 183 5.80 -15.47 -7.70
CA ILE A 183 7.13 -14.93 -7.38
C ILE A 183 7.47 -15.23 -5.92
N SER A 184 8.76 -15.27 -5.59
CA SER A 184 9.18 -15.60 -4.23
C SER A 184 8.80 -14.50 -3.24
N LYS A 185 8.75 -14.87 -1.96
CA LYS A 185 8.56 -13.92 -0.86
C LYS A 185 9.58 -12.79 -0.90
N GLU A 186 10.85 -13.12 -1.13
CA GLU A 186 11.95 -12.14 -1.18
C GLU A 186 11.73 -11.15 -2.31
N GLU A 187 11.35 -11.63 -3.50
CA GLU A 187 11.06 -10.79 -4.67
C GLU A 187 9.88 -9.85 -4.40
N ILE A 188 8.77 -10.36 -3.83
CA ILE A 188 7.63 -9.53 -3.43
C ILE A 188 8.03 -8.41 -2.48
N ILE A 189 8.84 -8.74 -1.47
CA ILE A 189 9.30 -7.75 -0.48
C ILE A 189 10.19 -6.69 -1.13
N GLU A 190 11.09 -7.07 -2.03
CA GLU A 190 11.95 -6.11 -2.74
C GLU A 190 11.16 -5.22 -3.71
N ILE A 191 10.18 -5.77 -4.42
CA ILE A 191 9.25 -4.98 -5.25
C ILE A 191 8.53 -3.96 -4.36
N ALA A 192 7.94 -4.40 -3.24
CA ALA A 192 7.21 -3.54 -2.30
C ALA A 192 8.07 -2.39 -1.75
N LYS A 193 9.32 -2.68 -1.35
CA LYS A 193 10.28 -1.65 -0.88
C LYS A 193 10.61 -0.61 -1.94
N SER A 194 10.56 -1.02 -3.21
CA SER A 194 10.97 -0.20 -4.34
C SER A 194 9.86 0.66 -4.95
N LEU A 195 8.60 0.46 -4.51
CA LEU A 195 7.43 1.20 -4.97
C LEU A 195 7.54 2.68 -4.61
N LYS A 196 7.42 3.53 -5.62
CA LYS A 196 7.47 4.98 -5.46
C LYS A 196 6.54 5.68 -6.46
N PRO A 197 6.11 6.91 -6.14
CA PRO A 197 5.71 7.92 -7.12
C PRO A 197 6.65 7.97 -8.32
N ILE A 198 6.10 8.29 -9.48
CA ILE A 198 6.89 8.60 -10.67
C ILE A 198 7.60 9.93 -10.39
N ASN A 199 8.91 10.02 -10.62
CA ASN A 199 9.70 11.25 -10.44
C ASN A 199 10.12 11.84 -11.77
#